data_AF-A0A9E2NNH9-F1
#
_entry.id   AF-A0A9E2NNH9-F1
#
_cell.length_a   1.000
_cell.length_b   1.000
_cell.length_c   1.000
_cell.angle_alpha   90.00
_cell.angle_beta   90.00
_cell.angle_gamma   90.00
#
_symmetry.space_group_name_H-M   'P 1'
#
loop_
_entity.id
_entity.type
_entity.pdbx_description
1 polymer ?
#
loop_
_entity_poly.entity_id
_entity_poly.type
_entity_poly.pdbx_seq_one_letter_code
_entity_poly.pdbx_strand_id
1 'polypeptide(L)'
;MASFIIEGGHKLGGDIRPQGAKNEALQIICATLLTQDEVVVRNVPDILDVNNLIQLLRDMGVRVTKESPDTYRFQAADVDLSYLQSEAFLKTCASLRGSVMLAGPLV
;
A
#
# COMPACT_ATOMS: atom_id res chain seq x y z
N MET A 1 -24.32 -6.67 6.15
CA MET A 1 -23.62 -5.50 6.70
C MET A 1 -23.21 -5.84 8.12
N ALA A 2 -21.94 -5.62 8.47
CA ALA A 2 -21.51 -5.66 9.86
C ALA A 2 -21.93 -4.35 10.55
N SER A 3 -22.28 -4.42 11.82
CA SER A 3 -22.57 -3.24 12.66
C SER A 3 -21.65 -3.24 13.88
N PHE A 4 -21.28 -2.04 14.33
CA PHE A 4 -20.65 -1.84 15.62
C PHE A 4 -21.73 -1.40 16.61
N ILE A 5 -21.86 -2.11 17.73
CA ILE A 5 -22.69 -1.71 18.86
C ILE A 5 -21.73 -1.11 19.90
N ILE A 6 -21.92 0.17 20.22
CA ILE A 6 -21.06 0.91 21.15
C ILE A 6 -21.87 1.20 22.40
N GLU A 7 -21.46 0.65 23.54
CA GLU A 7 -22.00 1.02 24.85
C GLU A 7 -21.14 2.11 25.49
N GLY A 8 -21.78 3.21 25.87
CA GLY A 8 -21.11 4.34 26.52
C GLY A 8 -20.89 4.15 28.02
N GLY A 9 -20.28 5.14 28.68
CA GLY A 9 -20.10 5.14 30.14
C GLY A 9 -18.76 4.60 30.65
N HIS A 10 -17.91 4.09 29.75
CA HIS A 10 -16.58 3.58 30.09
C HIS A 10 -15.50 4.65 29.86
N LYS A 11 -14.71 4.95 30.90
CA LYS A 11 -13.49 5.77 30.74
C LYS A 11 -12.40 4.90 30.11
N LEU A 12 -11.81 5.38 29.02
CA LEU A 12 -10.64 4.74 28.42
C LEU A 12 -9.41 4.98 29.31
N GLY A 13 -8.50 4.00 29.36
CA GLY A 13 -7.24 4.10 30.07
C GLY A 13 -6.22 3.09 29.52
N GLY A 14 -4.94 3.47 29.56
CA GLY A 14 -3.83 2.70 28.99
C GLY A 14 -3.18 3.41 27.80
N ASP A 15 -2.25 2.70 27.16
CA ASP A 15 -1.45 3.20 26.04
C ASP A 15 -1.77 2.42 24.77
N ILE A 16 -1.69 3.12 23.63
CA ILE A 16 -1.73 2.50 22.31
C ILE A 16 -0.49 2.89 21.53
N ARG A 17 -0.02 1.97 20.69
CA ARG A 17 1.00 2.28 19.69
C ARG A 17 0.31 2.53 18.36
N PRO A 18 0.33 3.76 17.81
CA PRO A 18 -0.24 4.01 16.50
C PRO A 18 0.54 3.25 15.43
N GLN A 19 -0.17 2.81 14.40
CA GLN A 19 0.45 2.27 13.19
C GLN A 19 1.06 3.41 12.35
N GLY A 20 1.79 3.03 11.30
CA GLY A 20 2.28 3.97 10.31
C GLY A 20 1.21 4.86 9.71
N ALA A 21 1.63 6.03 9.24
CA ALA A 21 0.72 6.99 8.65
C ALA A 21 0.34 6.55 7.22
N LYS A 22 -0.97 6.41 6.98
CA LYS A 22 -1.50 5.88 5.71
C LYS A 22 -1.01 6.65 4.48
N ASN A 23 -1.10 7.98 4.52
CA ASN A 23 -0.90 8.79 3.32
C ASN A 23 0.58 8.81 2.92
N GLU A 24 1.47 8.77 3.90
CA GLU A 24 2.91 8.69 3.78
C GLU A 24 3.31 7.29 3.28
N ALA A 25 2.69 6.24 3.79
CA ALA A 25 2.90 4.87 3.29
C ALA A 25 2.52 4.74 1.81
N LEU A 26 1.36 5.28 1.39
CA LEU A 26 0.95 5.27 -0.01
C LEU A 26 1.97 5.99 -0.91
N GLN A 27 2.47 7.16 -0.50
CA GLN A 27 3.44 7.94 -1.27
C GLN A 27 4.79 7.24 -1.38
N ILE A 28 5.33 6.74 -0.26
CA ILE A 28 6.64 6.09 -0.24
C ILE A 28 6.61 4.76 -1.00
N ILE A 29 5.53 4.00 -0.90
CA ILE A 29 5.36 2.74 -1.65
C ILE A 29 5.36 3.03 -3.16
N CYS A 30 4.65 4.06 -3.63
CA CYS A 30 4.71 4.47 -5.03
C CYS A 30 6.13 4.90 -5.46
N ALA A 31 6.84 5.63 -4.60
CA ALA A 31 8.20 6.08 -4.88
C ALA A 31 9.22 4.93 -5.06
N THR A 32 8.91 3.71 -4.60
CA THR A 32 9.76 2.53 -4.84
C THR A 32 9.92 2.19 -6.32
N LEU A 33 8.99 2.65 -7.17
CA LEU A 33 9.06 2.49 -8.64
C LEU A 33 10.14 3.37 -9.29
N LEU A 34 10.67 4.37 -8.59
CA LEU A 34 11.68 5.30 -9.12
C LEU A 34 13.09 4.70 -9.21
N THR A 35 13.29 3.47 -8.71
CA THR A 35 14.59 2.80 -8.75
C THR A 35 14.42 1.29 -8.97
N GLN A 36 15.43 0.67 -9.58
CA GLN A 36 15.52 -0.79 -9.71
C GLN A 36 16.16 -1.45 -8.50
N ASP A 37 16.79 -0.66 -7.61
CA ASP A 37 17.39 -1.13 -6.37
C ASP A 37 16.33 -1.57 -5.36
N GLU A 38 16.73 -2.37 -4.39
CA GLU A 38 15.84 -2.79 -3.31
C GLU A 38 15.55 -1.62 -2.34
N VAL A 39 14.27 -1.41 -2.06
CA VAL A 39 13.81 -0.40 -1.09
C VAL A 39 13.07 -1.09 0.05
N VAL A 40 13.51 -0.86 1.29
CA VAL A 40 12.86 -1.37 2.50
C VAL A 40 12.08 -0.27 3.19
N VAL A 41 10.76 -0.46 3.30
CA VAL A 41 9.84 0.45 3.98
C VAL A 41 9.40 -0.18 5.30
N ARG A 42 9.64 0.52 6.39
CA ARG A 42 9.29 0.10 7.77
C ARG A 42 8.10 0.88 8.28
N ASN A 43 7.44 0.34 9.32
CA ASN A 43 6.27 0.95 9.94
C ASN A 43 5.14 1.20 8.92
N VAL A 44 4.88 0.21 8.06
CA VAL A 44 3.77 0.22 7.10
C VAL A 44 2.48 -0.19 7.83
N PRO A 45 1.40 0.61 7.78
CA PRO A 45 0.16 0.25 8.44
C PRO A 45 -0.55 -0.90 7.71
N ASP A 46 -1.14 -1.82 8.48
CA ASP A 46 -1.89 -2.96 7.96
C ASP A 46 -3.36 -2.57 7.76
N ILE A 47 -3.63 -1.89 6.65
CA ILE A 47 -4.95 -1.37 6.29
C ILE A 47 -5.24 -1.60 4.81
N LEU A 48 -6.53 -1.71 4.48
CA LEU A 48 -7.00 -2.13 3.17
C LEU A 48 -6.43 -1.29 2.02
N ASP A 49 -6.42 0.04 2.13
CA ASP A 49 -5.88 0.93 1.08
C ASP A 49 -4.41 0.60 0.74
N VAL A 50 -3.58 0.37 1.78
CA VAL A 50 -2.15 0.10 1.62
C VAL A 50 -1.93 -1.32 1.09
N ASN A 51 -2.67 -2.30 1.62
CA ASN A 51 -2.58 -3.68 1.15
C ASN A 51 -3.01 -3.82 -0.32
N ASN A 52 -4.03 -3.08 -0.75
CA ASN A 52 -4.45 -3.03 -2.14
C ASN A 52 -3.39 -2.40 -3.05
N LEU A 53 -2.71 -1.34 -2.59
CA LEU A 53 -1.60 -0.74 -3.35
C LEU A 53 -0.43 -1.74 -3.50
N ILE A 54 -0.06 -2.42 -2.41
CA ILE A 54 1.00 -3.43 -2.43
C ILE A 54 0.65 -4.56 -3.40
N GLN A 55 -0.61 -5.01 -3.40
CA GLN A 55 -1.06 -6.04 -4.33
C GLN A 55 -1.03 -5.55 -5.79
N LEU A 56 -1.46 -4.32 -6.04
CA LEU A 56 -1.37 -3.71 -7.37
C LEU A 56 0.08 -3.67 -7.88
N LEU A 57 1.05 -3.31 -7.03
CA LEU A 57 2.46 -3.34 -7.40
C LEU A 57 2.96 -4.76 -7.72
N ARG A 58 2.52 -5.79 -6.98
CA ARG A 58 2.84 -7.18 -7.31
C ARG A 58 2.28 -7.58 -8.66
N ASP A 59 1.05 -7.20 -8.95
CA ASP A 59 0.39 -7.50 -10.23
C ASP A 59 1.09 -6.80 -11.40
N MET A 60 1.71 -5.64 -11.15
CA MET A 60 2.59 -4.93 -12.08
C MET A 60 4.00 -5.56 -12.22
N GLY A 61 4.32 -6.65 -11.52
CA GLY A 61 5.63 -7.31 -11.60
C GLY A 61 6.67 -6.81 -10.58
N VAL A 62 6.32 -5.90 -9.66
CA VAL A 62 7.23 -5.52 -8.58
C VAL A 62 7.42 -6.70 -7.63
N ARG A 63 8.68 -7.07 -7.35
CA ARG A 63 8.97 -8.06 -6.32
C ARG A 63 8.70 -7.45 -4.95
N VAL A 64 7.80 -8.06 -4.19
CA VAL A 64 7.46 -7.61 -2.83
C VAL A 64 7.61 -8.74 -1.82
N THR A 65 8.45 -8.54 -0.82
CA THR A 65 8.63 -9.45 0.32
C THR A 65 8.17 -8.78 1.60
N LYS A 66 7.33 -9.46 2.38
CA LYS A 66 6.95 -9.02 3.74
C LYS A 66 7.96 -9.58 4.73
N GLU A 67 8.81 -8.74 5.30
CA GLU A 67 9.88 -9.17 6.21
C GLU A 67 9.39 -9.30 7.66
N SER A 68 8.41 -8.49 8.04
CA SER A 68 7.77 -8.47 9.36
C SER A 68 6.31 -7.99 9.22
N PRO A 69 5.50 -7.96 10.30
CA PRO A 69 4.12 -7.45 10.24
C PRO A 69 3.97 -6.06 9.61
N ASP A 70 4.96 -5.18 9.81
CA ASP A 70 4.96 -3.77 9.42
C ASP A 70 6.13 -3.36 8.50
N THR A 71 6.90 -4.33 7.97
CA THR A 71 8.06 -4.05 7.12
C THR A 71 7.99 -4.82 5.81
N TYR A 72 8.18 -4.10 4.71
CA TYR A 72 8.14 -4.63 3.34
C TYR A 72 9.39 -4.23 2.57
N ARG A 73 9.88 -5.14 1.75
CA ARG A 73 10.94 -4.94 0.75
C ARG A 73 10.30 -4.93 -0.64
N PHE A 74 10.64 -3.92 -1.43
CA PHE A 74 10.17 -3.72 -2.80
C PHE A 74 11.37 -3.70 -3.76
N GLN A 75 11.22 -4.29 -4.94
CA GLN A 75 12.19 -4.16 -6.01
C GLN A 75 11.48 -4.09 -7.37
N ALA A 76 11.60 -2.95 -8.04
CA ALA A 76 10.93 -2.64 -9.31
C ALA A 76 11.84 -2.85 -10.53
N ALA A 77 12.59 -3.97 -10.57
CA ALA A 77 13.53 -4.26 -11.65
C ALA A 77 12.85 -4.75 -12.95
N ASP A 78 11.68 -5.41 -12.82
CA ASP A 78 11.02 -6.13 -13.92
C ASP A 78 9.54 -5.70 -14.05
N VAL A 79 9.27 -4.39 -13.94
CA VAL A 79 7.91 -3.86 -14.02
C VAL A 79 7.29 -4.13 -15.41
N ASP A 80 6.13 -4.77 -15.42
CA ASP A 80 5.35 -5.01 -16.64
C ASP A 80 4.51 -3.78 -16.99
N LEU A 81 5.03 -2.95 -17.89
CA LEU A 81 4.32 -1.77 -18.38
C LEU A 81 3.10 -2.13 -19.24
N SER A 82 3.02 -3.34 -19.79
CA SER A 82 1.85 -3.77 -20.58
C SER A 82 0.62 -3.99 -19.70
N TYR A 83 0.83 -4.36 -18.43
CA TYR A 83 -0.23 -4.50 -17.43
C TYR A 83 -1.00 -3.19 -17.20
N LEU A 84 -0.37 -2.03 -17.37
CA LEU A 84 -1.00 -0.70 -17.22
C LEU A 84 -2.18 -0.48 -18.18
N GLN A 85 -2.21 -1.20 -19.29
CA GLN A 85 -3.29 -1.13 -20.29
C GLN A 85 -4.40 -2.15 -20.04
N SER A 86 -4.24 -3.02 -19.04
CA SER A 86 -5.21 -4.08 -18.75
C SER A 86 -6.49 -3.54 -18.09
N GLU A 87 -7.62 -4.18 -18.37
CA GLU A 87 -8.88 -3.88 -17.67
C GLU A 87 -8.77 -4.12 -16.16
N ALA A 88 -7.94 -5.09 -15.75
CA ALA A 88 -7.68 -5.40 -14.35
C ALA A 88 -7.02 -4.22 -13.63
N PHE A 89 -5.98 -3.63 -14.23
CA PHE A 89 -5.33 -2.44 -13.70
C PHE A 89 -6.33 -1.28 -13.56
N LEU A 90 -7.09 -0.98 -14.62
CA LEU A 90 -8.06 0.11 -14.61
C LEU A 90 -9.13 -0.07 -13.52
N LYS A 91 -9.64 -1.29 -13.35
CA LYS A 91 -10.63 -1.62 -12.32
C LYS A 91 -10.08 -1.44 -10.91
N THR A 92 -8.86 -1.91 -10.65
CA THR A 92 -8.21 -1.76 -9.34
C THR A 92 -7.94 -0.30 -9.03
N CYS A 93 -7.38 0.46 -9.98
CA CYS A 93 -7.13 1.90 -9.84
C CYS A 93 -8.41 2.70 -9.57
N ALA A 94 -9.53 2.36 -10.22
CA ALA A 94 -10.82 3.01 -9.98
C ALA A 94 -11.35 2.83 -8.54
N SER A 95 -11.01 1.71 -7.89
CA SER A 95 -11.41 1.42 -6.51
C SER A 95 -10.47 1.99 -5.45
N LEU A 96 -9.23 2.36 -5.83
CA LEU A 96 -8.22 2.89 -4.94
C LEU A 96 -7.82 4.31 -5.39
N ARG A 97 -8.41 5.35 -4.78
CA ARG A 97 -8.08 6.75 -5.12
C ARG A 97 -6.59 7.08 -5.02
N GLY A 98 -5.86 6.41 -4.12
CA GLY A 98 -4.41 6.58 -3.96
C GLY A 98 -3.58 6.13 -5.18
N SER A 99 -4.13 5.33 -6.08
CA SER A 99 -3.46 4.84 -7.28
C SER A 99 -2.99 5.94 -8.24
N VAL A 100 -3.61 7.13 -8.16
CA VAL A 100 -3.18 8.32 -8.94
C VAL A 100 -1.71 8.67 -8.71
N MET A 101 -1.15 8.34 -7.54
CA MET A 101 0.25 8.62 -7.22
C MET A 101 1.24 7.76 -8.02
N LEU A 102 0.78 6.64 -8.61
CA LEU A 102 1.59 5.82 -9.50
C LEU A 102 1.90 6.54 -10.81
N ALA A 103 1.10 7.52 -11.20
CA ALA A 103 1.30 8.25 -12.45
C ALA A 103 2.64 8.98 -12.48
N GLY A 104 3.16 9.46 -11.34
CA GLY A 104 4.43 10.19 -11.27
C GLY A 104 5.66 9.32 -11.55
N PRO A 105 5.83 8.18 -10.84
CA PRO A 105 6.96 7.28 -11.08
C PRO A 105 6.91 6.47 -12.39
N LEU A 106 5.77 6.43 -13.08
CA LEU A 106 5.58 5.67 -14.32
C LEU A 106 5.74 6.49 -15.61
N VAL A 107 6.03 7.79 -15.52
CA VAL A 107 6.27 8.70 -16.66
C VAL A 107 7.73 9.08 -16.83
#